data_AF-K1S1N2-F1
#
_entry.id   AF-K1S1N2-F1
#
_cell.length_a   1.000
_cell.length_b   1.000
_cell.length_c   1.000
_cell.angle_alpha   90.00
_cell.angle_beta   90.00
_cell.angle_gamma   90.00
#
_symmetry.space_group_name_H-M   'P 1'
#
loop_
_entity.id
_entity.type
_entity.pdbx_description
1 polymer ?
#
loop_
_entity_poly.entity_id
_entity_poly.type
_entity_poly.pdbx_seq_one_letter_code
_entity_poly.pdbx_strand_id
1 'polypeptide(L)'
;GVEQPAQFLNFFVNGDGTPVSAVSIISNLAWGLGYFGMPHILVRFMAVKSNEEIKKSRKIAVVWVIISLTASCLIGLIARGYLTAQLDDATSESVFIRTIQQLFSGNGVLIFIGGIFLCGILAAIMSTADSQLLVTASAVSEDLYKGAVKKNASEKSSLLVGKIAVAVVAVIAFFIALNPKSSIMGLVSDAWA
;
A
#
# COMPACT_ATOMS: atom_id res chain seq x y z
N GLY A 1 15.34 24.98 -6.04
CA GLY A 1 16.23 24.62 -7.17
C GLY A 1 16.86 23.29 -6.84
N VAL A 2 16.89 22.35 -7.78
CA VAL A 2 17.36 20.98 -7.53
C VAL A 2 18.88 21.03 -7.43
N GLU A 3 19.46 20.68 -6.29
CA GLU A 3 20.89 20.86 -6.06
C GLU A 3 21.77 19.95 -6.93
N GLN A 4 21.29 18.79 -7.40
CA GLN A 4 22.10 17.87 -8.23
C GLN A 4 21.29 17.12 -9.32
N PRO A 5 21.10 17.71 -10.52
CA PRO A 5 20.31 17.08 -11.60
C PRO A 5 20.96 15.85 -12.23
N ALA A 6 22.29 15.69 -12.11
CA ALA A 6 23.05 14.59 -12.74
C ALA A 6 22.88 13.24 -12.02
N GLN A 7 22.55 13.23 -10.73
CA GLN A 7 22.39 12.01 -9.93
C GLN A 7 21.00 11.37 -10.09
N PHE A 8 20.00 12.15 -10.47
CA PHE A 8 18.61 11.70 -10.53
C PHE A 8 18.32 10.63 -11.60
N LEU A 9 19.15 10.56 -12.64
CA LEU A 9 19.03 9.58 -13.73
C LEU A 9 20.04 8.42 -13.60
N ASN A 10 20.86 8.41 -12.54
CA ASN A 10 21.89 7.42 -12.37
C ASN A 10 21.39 6.27 -11.49
N PHE A 11 20.97 5.18 -12.12
CA PHE A 11 20.39 4.00 -11.45
C PHE A 11 21.32 3.32 -10.43
N PHE A 12 22.62 3.62 -10.47
CA PHE A 12 23.64 3.03 -9.61
C PHE A 12 24.10 3.96 -8.49
N VAL A 13 23.43 5.09 -8.29
CA VAL A 13 23.78 6.08 -7.26
C VAL A 13 22.53 6.38 -6.43
N ASN A 14 22.65 6.25 -5.10
CA ASN A 14 21.61 6.62 -4.15
C ASN A 14 21.40 8.15 -4.14
N GLY A 15 20.30 8.62 -3.55
CA GLY A 15 19.98 10.05 -3.46
C GLY A 15 21.01 10.91 -2.70
N ASP A 16 21.95 10.28 -1.99
CA ASP A 16 23.06 10.90 -1.26
C ASP A 16 24.40 10.90 -2.03
N GLY A 17 24.42 10.38 -3.26
CA GLY A 17 25.62 10.28 -4.09
C GLY A 17 26.47 9.01 -3.88
N THR A 18 26.06 8.09 -2.99
CA THR A 18 26.78 6.81 -2.78
C THR A 18 26.39 5.75 -3.81
N PRO A 19 27.32 4.86 -4.24
CA PRO A 19 26.97 3.75 -5.11
C PRO A 19 25.96 2.81 -4.45
N VAL A 20 24.95 2.37 -5.19
CA VAL A 20 23.97 1.39 -4.70
C VAL A 20 24.71 0.07 -4.37
N SER A 21 24.71 -0.31 -3.10
CA SER A 21 25.35 -1.55 -2.66
C SER A 21 24.64 -2.78 -3.23
N ALA A 22 25.39 -3.85 -3.51
CA ALA A 22 24.83 -5.15 -3.86
C ALA A 22 23.82 -5.65 -2.81
N VAL A 23 24.05 -5.33 -1.54
CA VAL A 23 23.12 -5.63 -0.44
C VAL A 23 21.78 -4.92 -0.66
N SER A 24 21.78 -3.64 -1.00
CA SER A 24 20.56 -2.86 -1.26
C SER A 24 19.76 -3.41 -2.44
N ILE A 25 20.43 -3.84 -3.52
CA ILE A 25 19.75 -4.45 -4.68
C ILE A 25 19.09 -5.78 -4.28
N ILE A 26 19.81 -6.63 -3.55
CA ILE A 26 19.30 -7.91 -3.07
C ILE A 26 18.12 -7.69 -2.11
N SER A 27 18.22 -6.72 -1.19
CA SER A 27 17.14 -6.36 -0.28
C SER A 27 15.88 -5.90 -1.04
N ASN A 28 16.02 -5.03 -2.04
CA ASN A 28 14.87 -4.59 -2.84
C ASN A 28 14.24 -5.73 -3.66
N LEU A 29 15.04 -6.67 -4.16
CA LEU A 29 14.53 -7.87 -4.84
C LEU A 29 13.81 -8.83 -3.88
N ALA A 30 14.30 -8.96 -2.64
CA ALA A 30 13.69 -9.81 -1.62
C ALA A 30 12.26 -9.35 -1.28
N TRP A 31 12.01 -8.05 -1.25
CA TRP A 31 10.67 -7.48 -1.08
C TRP A 31 9.71 -7.89 -2.22
N GLY A 32 10.18 -7.81 -3.47
CA GLY A 32 9.38 -8.21 -4.63
C GLY A 32 9.09 -9.71 -4.70
N LEU A 33 10.06 -10.54 -4.31
CA LEU A 33 9.90 -12.01 -4.30
C LEU A 33 9.05 -12.49 -3.11
N GLY A 34 9.13 -11.83 -1.95
CA GLY A 34 8.38 -12.20 -0.75
C GLY A 34 6.87 -12.12 -0.92
N TYR A 35 6.38 -11.21 -1.77
CA TYR A 35 4.95 -11.01 -2.02
C TYR A 35 4.23 -12.28 -2.53
N PHE A 36 4.91 -13.13 -3.32
CA PHE A 36 4.33 -14.35 -3.87
C PHE A 36 4.04 -15.42 -2.80
N GLY A 37 4.74 -15.39 -1.67
CA GLY A 37 4.58 -16.36 -0.58
C GLY A 37 3.43 -16.05 0.37
N MET A 38 2.79 -14.89 0.22
CA MET A 38 1.78 -14.45 1.17
C MET A 38 0.47 -15.22 1.01
N PRO A 39 -0.09 -15.81 2.09
CA PRO A 39 -1.29 -16.64 2.02
C PRO A 39 -2.48 -15.95 1.32
N HIS A 40 -2.66 -14.65 1.54
CA HIS A 40 -3.77 -13.89 0.96
C HIS A 40 -3.72 -13.79 -0.58
N ILE A 41 -2.53 -13.90 -1.19
CA ILE A 41 -2.35 -13.93 -2.65
C ILE A 41 -2.47 -15.36 -3.16
N LEU A 42 -1.87 -16.32 -2.47
CA LEU A 42 -1.94 -17.74 -2.82
C LEU A 42 -3.38 -18.25 -2.86
N VAL A 43 -4.22 -17.87 -1.90
CA VAL A 43 -5.65 -18.23 -1.88
C VAL A 43 -6.40 -17.69 -3.11
N ARG A 44 -6.03 -16.51 -3.61
CA ARG A 44 -6.62 -15.96 -4.85
C ARG A 44 -6.20 -16.75 -6.08
N PHE A 45 -4.96 -17.23 -6.14
CA PHE A 45 -4.51 -18.13 -7.22
C PHE A 45 -5.17 -19.50 -7.14
N MET A 46 -5.37 -20.05 -5.93
CA MET A 46 -6.06 -21.33 -5.73
C MET A 46 -7.56 -21.27 -6.08
N ALA A 47 -8.18 -20.08 -6.01
CA ALA A 47 -9.58 -19.88 -6.39
C ALA A 47 -9.81 -19.79 -7.92
N VAL A 48 -8.76 -19.82 -8.74
CA VAL A 48 -8.90 -19.74 -10.20
C VAL A 48 -9.47 -21.05 -10.76
N LYS A 49 -10.51 -20.94 -11.58
CA LYS A 49 -11.32 -22.09 -12.04
C LYS A 49 -10.61 -22.98 -13.05
N SER A 50 -9.67 -22.44 -13.82
CA SER A 50 -8.92 -23.20 -14.83
C SER A 50 -7.54 -22.62 -15.12
N ASN A 51 -6.61 -23.48 -15.55
CA ASN A 51 -5.25 -23.07 -15.90
C ASN A 51 -5.22 -22.08 -17.09
N GLU A 52 -6.23 -22.10 -17.96
CA GLU A 52 -6.35 -21.15 -19.07
C GLU A 52 -6.74 -19.73 -18.60
N GLU A 53 -7.54 -19.62 -17.54
CA GLU A 53 -7.92 -18.34 -16.95
C GLU A 53 -6.73 -17.63 -16.30
N ILE A 54 -5.75 -18.38 -15.77
CA ILE A 54 -4.52 -17.80 -15.18
C ILE A 54 -3.79 -16.92 -16.20
N LYS A 55 -3.67 -17.37 -17.46
CA LYS A 55 -2.99 -16.61 -18.52
C LYS A 55 -3.71 -15.30 -18.84
N LYS A 56 -5.05 -15.33 -18.85
CA LYS A 56 -5.87 -14.12 -19.09
C LYS A 56 -5.79 -13.17 -17.91
N SER A 57 -5.97 -13.67 -16.68
CA SER A 57 -5.88 -12.91 -15.43
C SER A 57 -4.53 -12.20 -15.31
N ARG A 58 -3.43 -12.91 -15.58
CA ARG A 58 -2.08 -12.32 -15.58
C ARG A 58 -1.96 -11.15 -16.55
N LYS A 59 -2.47 -11.28 -17.78
CA LYS A 59 -2.39 -10.19 -18.78
C LYS A 59 -3.15 -8.96 -18.30
N ILE A 60 -4.37 -9.15 -17.79
CA ILE A 60 -5.20 -8.06 -17.27
C ILE A 60 -4.50 -7.36 -16.10
N ALA A 61 -3.98 -8.14 -15.14
CA ALA A 61 -3.26 -7.62 -13.99
C ALA A 61 -2.02 -6.82 -14.40
N VAL A 62 -1.18 -7.36 -15.28
CA VAL A 62 0.06 -6.69 -15.75
C VAL A 62 -0.26 -5.41 -16.50
N VAL A 63 -1.26 -5.42 -17.39
CA VAL A 63 -1.69 -4.21 -18.12
C VAL A 63 -2.15 -3.12 -17.14
N TRP A 64 -2.95 -3.50 -16.14
CA TRP A 64 -3.45 -2.55 -15.15
C TRP A 64 -2.33 -1.96 -14.28
N VAL A 65 -1.35 -2.78 -13.90
CA VAL A 65 -0.14 -2.36 -13.16
C VAL A 65 0.68 -1.37 -13.98
N ILE A 66 0.93 -1.65 -15.27
CA ILE A 66 1.67 -0.73 -16.13
C ILE A 66 0.97 0.63 -16.23
N ILE A 67 -0.35 0.62 -16.42
CA ILE A 67 -1.15 1.85 -16.51
C ILE A 67 -1.09 2.64 -15.20
N SER A 68 -1.28 1.98 -14.06
CA SER A 68 -1.30 2.65 -12.75
C SER A 68 0.07 3.21 -12.36
N LEU A 69 1.16 2.47 -12.61
CA LEU A 69 2.52 2.97 -12.35
C LEU A 69 2.86 4.14 -13.26
N THR A 70 2.51 4.05 -14.55
CA THR A 70 2.75 5.15 -15.50
C THR A 70 2.00 6.41 -15.07
N ALA A 71 0.73 6.28 -14.69
CA ALA A 71 -0.06 7.39 -14.18
C ALA A 71 0.54 7.99 -12.89
N SER A 72 1.00 7.15 -11.97
CA SER A 72 1.67 7.58 -10.73
C SER A 72 2.94 8.40 -11.03
N CYS A 73 3.80 7.92 -11.94
CA CYS A 73 4.99 8.65 -12.36
C CYS A 73 4.66 10.01 -13.00
N LEU A 74 3.65 10.07 -13.87
CA LEU A 74 3.22 11.31 -14.51
C LEU A 74 2.67 12.31 -13.48
N ILE A 75 1.89 11.85 -12.51
CA ILE A 75 1.41 12.67 -11.38
C ILE A 75 2.59 13.25 -10.60
N GLY A 76 3.62 12.43 -10.30
CA GLY A 76 4.83 12.90 -9.62
C GLY A 76 5.60 13.97 -10.41
N LEU A 77 5.66 13.84 -11.74
CA LEU A 77 6.27 14.85 -12.62
C LEU A 77 5.47 16.16 -12.63
N ILE A 78 4.13 16.08 -12.73
CA ILE A 78 3.24 17.25 -12.67
C ILE A 78 3.37 17.94 -11.31
N ALA A 79 3.34 17.15 -10.25
CA ALA A 79 3.51 17.60 -8.88
C ALA A 79 4.79 18.42 -8.72
N ARG A 80 5.92 17.95 -9.26
CA ARG A 80 7.18 18.69 -9.22
C ARG A 80 7.13 20.04 -9.94
N GLY A 81 6.34 20.16 -11.00
CA GLY A 81 6.18 21.43 -11.75
C GLY A 81 5.26 22.43 -11.06
N TYR A 82 4.28 21.96 -10.28
CA TYR A 82 3.24 22.79 -9.66
C TYR A 82 3.43 23.05 -8.16
N LEU A 83 4.02 22.11 -7.42
CA LEU A 83 4.36 22.31 -6.01
C LEU A 83 5.63 23.15 -5.92
N THR A 84 5.47 24.38 -5.45
CA THR A 84 6.58 25.34 -5.27
C THR A 84 7.31 25.17 -3.93
N ALA A 85 6.72 24.44 -2.98
CA ALA A 85 7.34 24.10 -1.71
C ALA A 85 8.32 22.92 -1.89
N GLN A 86 9.51 23.01 -1.30
CA GLN A 86 10.38 21.85 -1.15
C GLN A 86 9.62 20.79 -0.34
N LEU A 87 9.45 19.63 -0.96
CA LEU A 87 8.94 18.44 -0.28
C LEU A 87 10.11 17.81 0.44
N ASP A 88 10.03 17.75 1.77
CA ASP A 88 10.87 16.87 2.58
C ASP A 88 10.43 15.41 2.37
N ASP A 89 11.29 14.44 2.70
CA ASP A 89 11.04 13.00 2.48
C ASP A 89 9.71 12.55 3.12
N ALA A 90 9.38 13.06 4.31
CA ALA A 90 8.12 12.78 5.01
C ALA A 90 6.88 13.34 4.29
N THR A 91 7.03 14.45 3.55
CA THR A 91 5.92 15.05 2.78
C THR A 91 5.76 14.45 1.38
N SER A 92 6.76 13.73 0.89
CA SER A 92 6.77 13.11 -0.44
C SER A 92 5.64 12.08 -0.61
N GLU A 93 5.26 11.38 0.47
CA GLU A 93 4.15 10.41 0.45
C GLU A 93 2.78 11.09 0.27
N SER A 94 2.65 12.36 0.68
CA SER A 94 1.40 13.13 0.58
C SER A 94 1.26 13.92 -0.73
N VAL A 95 2.19 13.74 -1.67
CA VAL A 95 2.29 14.55 -2.89
C VAL A 95 0.99 14.55 -3.69
N PHE A 96 0.39 13.38 -3.92
CA PHE A 96 -0.83 13.30 -4.72
C PHE A 96 -1.99 14.10 -4.10
N ILE A 97 -2.16 14.01 -2.77
CA ILE A 97 -3.19 14.74 -2.03
C ILE A 97 -2.96 16.25 -2.14
N ARG A 98 -1.71 16.70 -1.94
CA ARG A 98 -1.35 18.12 -2.04
C ARG A 98 -1.52 18.65 -3.46
N THR A 99 -1.16 17.87 -4.48
CA THR A 99 -1.34 18.23 -5.88
C THR A 99 -2.81 18.39 -6.23
N ILE A 100 -3.69 17.50 -5.73
CA ILE A 100 -5.14 17.66 -5.90
C ILE A 100 -5.61 18.95 -5.23
N GLN A 101 -5.25 19.18 -3.97
CA GLN A 101 -5.67 20.38 -3.24
C GLN A 101 -5.22 21.66 -3.96
N GLN A 102 -4.01 21.71 -4.48
CA GLN A 102 -3.49 22.90 -5.15
C GLN A 102 -4.09 23.12 -6.55
N LEU A 103 -4.20 22.08 -7.37
CA LEU A 103 -4.73 22.18 -8.74
C LEU A 103 -6.23 22.48 -8.76
N PHE A 104 -6.98 21.96 -7.79
CA PHE A 104 -8.45 22.01 -7.78
C PHE A 104 -9.04 23.10 -6.86
N SER A 105 -8.24 24.08 -6.40
CA SER A 105 -8.70 25.15 -5.48
C SER A 105 -9.33 26.38 -6.14
N GLY A 106 -9.25 26.53 -7.47
CA GLY A 106 -9.53 27.80 -8.15
C GLY A 106 -11.01 28.16 -8.34
N ASN A 107 -11.93 27.19 -8.41
CA ASN A 107 -13.37 27.43 -8.55
C ASN A 107 -14.20 26.35 -7.84
N GLY A 108 -15.49 26.62 -7.58
CA GLY A 108 -16.37 25.69 -6.85
C GLY A 108 -16.58 24.32 -7.53
N VAL A 109 -16.59 24.27 -8.86
CA VAL A 109 -16.67 23.02 -9.64
C VAL A 109 -15.38 22.20 -9.53
N LEU A 110 -14.22 22.86 -9.60
CA LEU A 110 -12.91 22.22 -9.44
C LEU A 110 -12.78 21.63 -8.04
N ILE A 111 -13.21 22.36 -7.00
CA ILE A 111 -13.21 21.88 -5.61
C ILE A 111 -14.05 20.60 -5.48
N PHE A 112 -15.19 20.53 -6.15
CA PHE A 112 -16.03 19.33 -6.14
C PHE A 112 -15.32 18.14 -6.78
N ILE A 113 -14.66 18.35 -7.92
CA ILE A 113 -13.87 17.32 -8.60
C ILE A 113 -12.69 16.86 -7.73
N GLY A 114 -12.00 17.81 -7.08
CA GLY A 114 -10.93 17.51 -6.12
C GLY A 114 -11.44 16.64 -4.97
N GLY A 115 -12.62 16.95 -4.44
CA GLY A 115 -13.30 16.13 -3.43
C GLY A 115 -13.57 14.70 -3.91
N ILE A 116 -14.01 14.51 -5.15
CA ILE A 116 -14.21 13.16 -5.73
C ILE A 116 -12.91 12.37 -5.75
N PHE A 117 -11.79 12.98 -6.14
CA PHE A 117 -10.49 12.29 -6.11
C PHE A 117 -10.07 11.88 -4.70
N LEU A 118 -10.25 12.76 -3.71
CA LEU A 118 -9.95 12.46 -2.31
C LEU A 118 -10.84 11.33 -1.78
N CYS A 119 -12.13 11.33 -2.12
CA CYS A 119 -13.03 10.22 -1.80
C CYS A 119 -12.57 8.91 -2.47
N GLY A 120 -12.06 8.97 -3.69
CA GLY A 120 -11.48 7.82 -4.39
C GLY A 120 -10.27 7.23 -3.66
N ILE A 121 -9.38 8.08 -3.13
CA ILE A 121 -8.23 7.65 -2.32
C ILE A 121 -8.73 6.95 -1.05
N LEU A 122 -9.67 7.56 -0.33
CA LEU A 122 -10.26 6.98 0.88
C LEU A 122 -10.92 5.63 0.59
N ALA A 123 -11.68 5.53 -0.50
CA ALA A 123 -12.32 4.29 -0.92
C ALA A 123 -11.29 3.18 -1.22
N ALA A 124 -10.18 3.52 -1.89
CA ALA A 124 -9.10 2.57 -2.18
C ALA A 124 -8.42 2.06 -0.89
N ILE A 125 -8.11 2.97 0.05
CA ILE A 125 -7.54 2.61 1.35
C ILE A 125 -8.49 1.71 2.13
N MET A 126 -9.78 2.05 2.19
CA MET A 126 -10.78 1.27 2.91
C MET A 126 -10.94 -0.14 2.33
N SER A 127 -10.98 -0.28 1.00
CA SER A 127 -11.05 -1.60 0.35
C SER A 127 -9.86 -2.52 0.68
N THR A 128 -8.68 -1.93 0.84
CA THR A 128 -7.46 -2.65 1.22
C THR A 128 -7.49 -3.00 2.70
N ALA A 129 -7.85 -2.04 3.57
CA ALA A 129 -7.98 -2.25 5.01
C ALA A 129 -9.00 -3.35 5.33
N ASP A 130 -10.17 -3.34 4.70
CA ASP A 130 -11.22 -4.34 4.88
C ASP A 130 -10.71 -5.76 4.56
N SER A 131 -9.97 -5.91 3.47
CA SER A 131 -9.37 -7.19 3.07
C SER A 131 -8.36 -7.68 4.11
N GLN A 132 -7.49 -6.80 4.64
CA GLN A 132 -6.48 -7.18 5.63
C GLN A 132 -7.09 -7.49 7.00
N LEU A 133 -8.10 -6.73 7.42
CA LEU A 133 -8.84 -7.01 8.65
C LEU A 133 -9.58 -8.34 8.57
N LEU A 134 -10.17 -8.68 7.40
CA LEU A 134 -10.83 -9.97 7.20
C LEU A 134 -9.83 -11.14 7.25
N VAL A 135 -8.65 -10.99 6.64
CA VAL A 135 -7.58 -12.00 6.72
C VAL A 135 -7.13 -12.18 8.16
N THR A 136 -6.95 -11.09 8.90
CA THR A 136 -6.59 -11.13 10.32
C THR A 136 -7.67 -11.82 11.16
N ALA A 137 -8.94 -11.51 10.91
CA ALA A 137 -10.07 -12.16 11.58
C ALA A 137 -10.07 -13.68 11.36
N SER A 138 -9.78 -14.10 10.13
CA SER A 138 -9.77 -15.51 9.72
C SER A 138 -8.59 -16.24 10.35
N ALA A 139 -7.39 -15.65 10.32
CA ALA A 139 -6.20 -16.21 10.97
C ALA A 139 -6.39 -16.38 12.49
N VAL A 140 -6.96 -15.37 13.17
CA VAL A 140 -7.15 -15.47 14.62
C VAL A 140 -8.28 -16.44 15.00
N SER A 141 -9.38 -16.47 14.24
CA SER A 141 -10.52 -17.33 14.56
C SER A 141 -10.31 -18.79 14.15
N GLU A 142 -9.77 -19.05 12.97
CA GLU A 142 -9.63 -20.41 12.44
C GLU A 142 -8.27 -21.03 12.83
N ASP A 143 -7.17 -20.29 12.66
CA ASP A 143 -5.82 -20.85 12.87
C ASP A 143 -5.44 -20.83 14.36
N LEU A 144 -5.59 -19.70 15.05
CA LEU A 144 -5.27 -19.62 16.48
C LEU A 144 -6.37 -20.23 17.34
N TYR A 145 -7.62 -19.76 17.21
CA TYR A 145 -8.65 -20.14 18.15
C TYR A 145 -9.13 -21.59 17.95
N LYS A 146 -9.55 -22.00 16.75
CA LYS A 146 -9.89 -23.41 16.50
C LYS A 146 -8.64 -24.29 16.40
N GLY A 147 -7.61 -23.87 15.67
CA GLY A 147 -6.42 -24.69 15.45
C GLY A 147 -5.59 -24.96 16.72
N ALA A 148 -5.37 -23.94 17.57
CA ALA A 148 -4.48 -24.06 18.73
C ALA A 148 -5.20 -24.08 20.09
N VAL A 149 -6.27 -23.28 20.28
CA VAL A 149 -6.89 -23.10 21.62
C VAL A 149 -8.04 -24.08 21.88
N LYS A 150 -9.00 -24.18 20.96
CA LYS A 150 -10.24 -24.95 21.14
C LYS A 150 -10.71 -25.57 19.83
N LYS A 151 -10.21 -26.78 19.53
CA LYS A 151 -10.51 -27.56 18.31
C LYS A 151 -11.99 -27.83 18.03
N ASN A 152 -12.84 -27.86 19.06
CA ASN A 152 -14.29 -28.07 18.94
C ASN A 152 -15.08 -26.79 19.24
N ALA A 153 -14.56 -25.61 18.89
CA ALA A 153 -15.30 -24.36 19.07
C ALA A 153 -16.47 -24.25 18.06
N SER A 154 -17.62 -23.79 18.53
CA SER A 154 -18.77 -23.53 17.65
C SER A 154 -18.49 -22.34 16.72
N GLU A 155 -19.11 -22.33 15.55
CA GLU A 155 -18.98 -21.23 14.57
C GLU A 155 -19.32 -19.86 15.18
N LYS A 156 -20.34 -19.79 16.05
CA LYS A 156 -20.72 -18.55 16.74
C LYS A 156 -19.60 -18.02 17.64
N SER A 157 -18.91 -18.92 18.35
CA SER A 157 -17.79 -18.55 19.22
C SER A 157 -16.58 -18.11 18.40
N SER A 158 -16.29 -18.80 17.29
CA SER A 158 -15.19 -18.44 16.38
C SER A 158 -15.41 -17.06 15.76
N LEU A 159 -16.63 -16.79 15.29
CA LEU A 159 -17.01 -15.51 14.71
C LEU A 159 -16.88 -14.36 15.72
N LEU A 160 -17.27 -14.59 16.97
CA LEU A 160 -17.14 -13.59 18.03
C LEU A 160 -15.67 -13.27 18.31
N VAL A 161 -14.82 -14.30 18.41
CA VAL A 161 -13.37 -14.14 18.61
C VAL A 161 -12.75 -13.38 17.44
N GLY A 162 -13.12 -13.71 16.20
CA GLY A 162 -12.66 -12.99 15.01
C GLY A 162 -13.05 -11.51 15.03
N LYS A 163 -14.29 -11.17 15.41
CA LYS A 163 -14.76 -9.78 15.54
C LYS A 163 -14.00 -9.01 16.63
N ILE A 164 -13.75 -9.65 17.78
CA ILE A 164 -12.97 -9.04 18.86
C ILE A 164 -11.53 -8.80 18.41
N ALA A 165 -10.93 -9.77 17.72
CA ALA A 165 -9.57 -9.63 17.20
C ALA A 165 -9.45 -8.46 16.22
N VAL A 166 -10.39 -8.31 15.29
CA VAL A 166 -10.46 -7.17 14.38
C VAL A 166 -10.57 -5.85 15.15
N ALA A 167 -11.44 -5.78 16.16
CA ALA A 167 -11.60 -4.56 16.98
C ALA A 167 -10.31 -4.20 17.72
N VAL A 168 -9.62 -5.18 18.31
CA VAL A 168 -8.33 -4.97 18.99
C VAL A 168 -7.27 -4.49 18.02
N VAL A 169 -7.14 -5.13 16.86
CA VAL A 169 -6.16 -4.75 15.82
C VAL A 169 -6.45 -3.34 15.29
N ALA A 170 -7.72 -2.99 15.08
CA ALA A 170 -8.12 -1.66 14.65
C ALA A 170 -7.75 -0.57 15.67
N VAL A 171 -7.94 -0.85 16.97
CA VAL A 171 -7.54 0.08 18.05
C VAL A 171 -6.03 0.27 18.10
N ILE A 172 -5.26 -0.81 17.99
CA ILE A 172 -3.78 -0.73 17.96
C ILE A 172 -3.31 0.07 16.73
N ALA A 173 -3.86 -0.24 15.55
CA ALA A 173 -3.55 0.48 14.31
C ALA A 173 -3.87 1.98 14.43
N PHE A 174 -4.99 2.34 15.07
CA PHE A 174 -5.35 3.74 15.33
C PHE A 174 -4.29 4.45 16.18
N PHE A 175 -3.83 3.84 17.28
CA PHE A 175 -2.79 4.44 18.11
C PHE A 175 -1.46 4.60 17.39
N ILE A 176 -1.08 3.63 16.55
CA ILE A 176 0.13 3.71 15.71
C ILE A 176 0.00 4.87 14.70
N ALA A 177 -1.17 5.01 14.07
CA ALA A 177 -1.43 6.05 13.07
C ALA A 177 -1.45 7.48 13.65
N LEU A 178 -1.64 7.65 14.96
CA LEU A 178 -1.58 8.96 15.61
C LEU A 178 -0.16 9.53 15.69
N ASN A 179 0.89 8.73 15.45
CA ASN A 179 2.27 9.21 15.47
C ASN A 179 2.62 9.91 14.15
N PRO A 180 2.75 11.25 14.10
CA PRO A 180 3.02 11.98 12.87
C PRO A 180 4.44 11.79 12.33
N LYS A 181 5.33 11.13 13.10
CA LYS A 181 6.70 10.82 12.66
C LYS A 181 6.82 9.49 11.92
N SER A 182 5.78 8.66 11.96
CA SER A 182 5.75 7.38 11.26
C SER A 182 5.41 7.61 9.78
N SER A 183 6.37 7.37 8.88
CA SER A 183 6.10 7.34 7.44
C SER A 183 5.41 6.04 7.05
N ILE A 184 4.63 6.08 5.97
CA ILE A 184 3.94 4.90 5.44
C ILE A 184 4.98 3.85 5.03
N MET A 185 6.04 4.26 4.34
CA MET A 185 7.12 3.35 3.96
C MET A 185 7.89 2.80 5.17
N GLY A 186 8.04 3.58 6.25
CA GLY A 186 8.67 3.10 7.48
C GLY A 186 7.83 2.01 8.16
N LEU A 187 6.52 2.26 8.33
CA LEU A 187 5.59 1.29 8.91
C LEU A 187 5.52 -0.01 8.09
N VAL A 188 5.54 0.11 6.76
CA VAL A 188 5.61 -1.06 5.88
C VAL A 188 6.95 -1.75 6.04
N SER A 189 8.07 -1.02 6.11
CA SER A 189 9.39 -1.63 6.34
C SER A 189 9.45 -2.42 7.63
N ASP A 190 8.91 -1.89 8.73
CA ASP A 190 8.89 -2.57 10.01
C ASP A 190 8.01 -3.83 10.00
N ALA A 191 6.94 -3.85 9.19
CA ALA A 191 6.08 -5.03 9.05
C ALA A 191 6.73 -6.16 8.21
N TRP A 192 7.76 -5.84 7.43
CA TRP A 192 8.48 -6.79 6.56
C TRP A 192 9.91 -7.10 7.05
N ALA A 193 10.41 -6.38 8.05
CA ALA A 193 11.70 -6.60 8.70
C ALA A 193 11.63 -7.76 9.70
#